data_AF-C9RGV7-F1
#
_entry.id   AF-C9RGV7-F1
#
_cell.length_a   1.000
_cell.length_b   1.000
_cell.length_c   1.000
_cell.angle_alpha   90.00
_cell.angle_beta   90.00
_cell.angle_gamma   90.00
#
_symmetry.space_group_name_H-M   'P 1'
#
loop_
_entity.id
_entity.type
_entity.pdbx_description
1 polymer ?
#
loop_
_entity_poly.entity_id
_entity_poly.type
_entity_poly.pdbx_seq_one_letter_code
_entity_poly.pdbx_strand_id
1 'polypeptide(L)'
;MTLVICYYGKNGAVIGGDRRQIFFRGNEEKRKLLEEKLYSGEIKTEEELYKLAEELGVKIIIEDDREKVRKISDTVVCGEVRSLGVDAKRRRVYATKGKCAIIDILNDTITKEIIKEGFGLVIFGNKFLKNRAEEELRNKAKLFPMMPIQQIESEIREIFEKLKWHPTVSKEYDIYSVNKYEKNFEEVIKKDIGDLFEYREKLRQQLIDFGKVMSIVNKIVKNGEIGVIKDGKLHLYDEYIAVDKIDPNPNTFKIIEVKGNFKDGDVIVIENGDMKVKGTDERVETDYIIISK
;
A
#
# COMPACT_ATOMS: atom_id res chain seq x y z
N MET A 1 -1.60 2.09 -14.41
CA MET A 1 -2.03 0.66 -14.52
C MET A 1 -1.14 -0.03 -15.53
N THR A 2 -0.67 -1.24 -15.20
CA THR A 2 0.31 -2.01 -15.97
C THR A 2 -0.26 -3.37 -16.38
N LEU A 3 0.53 -4.22 -17.05
CA LEU A 3 0.07 -5.39 -17.79
C LEU A 3 0.05 -6.67 -16.93
N VAL A 4 -1.11 -7.34 -16.88
CA VAL A 4 -1.26 -8.72 -16.40
C VAL A 4 -1.98 -9.52 -17.49
N ILE A 5 -1.43 -10.67 -17.87
CA ILE A 5 -2.01 -11.58 -18.86
C ILE A 5 -2.24 -12.93 -18.19
N CYS A 6 -3.48 -13.41 -18.22
CA CYS A 6 -3.86 -14.69 -17.65
C CYS A 6 -4.55 -15.56 -18.69
N TYR A 7 -4.03 -16.76 -18.90
CA TYR A 7 -4.67 -17.84 -19.64
C TYR A 7 -5.24 -18.87 -18.66
N TYR A 8 -6.40 -19.43 -19.00
CA TYR A 8 -6.97 -20.61 -18.37
C TYR A 8 -7.51 -21.55 -19.45
N GLY A 9 -7.41 -22.86 -19.24
CA GLY A 9 -7.89 -23.87 -20.17
C GLY A 9 -7.73 -25.29 -19.66
N LYS A 10 -8.15 -26.28 -20.47
CA LYS A 10 -8.12 -27.71 -20.10
C LYS A 10 -6.72 -28.27 -19.85
N ASN A 11 -5.69 -27.59 -20.31
CA ASN A 11 -4.26 -27.92 -20.15
C ASN A 11 -3.64 -27.24 -18.92
N GLY A 12 -4.29 -26.24 -18.33
CA GLY A 12 -3.83 -25.54 -17.13
C GLY A 12 -4.18 -24.06 -17.14
N ALA A 13 -3.50 -23.29 -16.30
CA ALA A 13 -3.53 -21.85 -16.29
C ALA A 13 -2.10 -21.29 -16.26
N VAL A 14 -1.92 -20.17 -16.96
CA VAL A 14 -0.65 -19.43 -16.99
C VAL A 14 -0.97 -17.98 -16.70
N ILE A 15 -0.18 -17.34 -15.85
CA ILE A 15 -0.29 -15.92 -15.59
C ILE A 15 1.07 -15.25 -15.70
N GLY A 16 1.09 -14.06 -16.30
CA GLY A 16 2.25 -13.20 -16.34
C GLY A 16 1.91 -11.78 -15.92
N GLY A 17 2.84 -11.11 -15.26
CA GLY A 17 2.70 -9.72 -14.83
C GLY A 17 4.04 -9.02 -14.78
N ASP A 18 4.08 -7.76 -15.24
CA ASP A 18 5.27 -6.92 -15.09
C ASP A 18 5.45 -6.47 -13.64
N ARG A 19 6.61 -5.91 -13.28
CA ARG A 19 6.90 -5.45 -11.90
C ARG A 19 6.75 -3.95 -11.64
N ARG A 20 6.30 -3.16 -12.63
CA ARG A 20 6.28 -1.70 -12.53
C ARG A 20 5.11 -1.16 -11.72
N GLN A 21 5.36 -0.17 -10.88
CA GLN A 21 4.36 0.67 -10.28
C GLN A 21 4.76 2.13 -10.49
N ILE A 22 3.79 2.97 -10.86
CA ILE A 22 4.01 4.41 -11.06
C ILE A 22 3.08 5.18 -10.13
N PHE A 23 3.64 6.13 -9.41
CA PHE A 23 2.91 7.07 -8.58
C PHE A 23 3.07 8.48 -9.12
N PHE A 24 1.95 9.20 -9.16
CA PHE A 24 1.89 10.60 -9.57
C PHE A 24 1.53 11.45 -8.36
N ARG A 25 2.36 12.45 -8.03
CA ARG A 25 2.11 13.43 -6.98
C ARG A 25 2.03 14.84 -7.55
N GLY A 26 1.10 15.63 -7.04
CA GLY A 26 0.83 16.99 -7.52
C GLY A 26 -0.67 17.23 -7.73
N ASN A 27 -0.98 18.34 -8.41
CA ASN A 27 -2.35 18.75 -8.71
C ASN A 27 -3.13 17.64 -9.44
N GLU A 28 -4.37 17.38 -9.01
CA GLU A 28 -5.19 16.26 -9.49
C GLU A 28 -5.50 16.33 -10.99
N GLU A 29 -5.87 17.50 -11.51
CA GLU A 29 -6.23 17.68 -12.93
C GLU A 29 -5.01 17.40 -13.83
N LYS A 30 -3.86 17.93 -13.42
CA LYS A 30 -2.60 17.70 -14.15
C LYS A 30 -2.15 16.24 -14.09
N ARG A 31 -2.36 15.55 -12.97
CA ARG A 31 -2.12 14.10 -12.87
C ARG A 31 -3.02 13.32 -13.82
N LYS A 32 -4.32 13.64 -13.88
CA LYS A 32 -5.26 12.99 -14.80
C LYS A 32 -4.85 13.19 -16.26
N LEU A 33 -4.45 14.40 -16.64
CA LEU A 33 -3.97 14.70 -17.99
C LEU A 33 -2.72 13.87 -18.36
N LEU A 34 -1.74 13.79 -17.45
CA LEU A 34 -0.54 12.98 -17.66
C LEU A 34 -0.86 11.49 -17.78
N GLU A 35 -1.73 10.98 -16.90
CA GLU A 35 -2.18 9.59 -16.93
C GLU A 35 -2.95 9.26 -18.21
N GLU A 36 -3.81 10.15 -18.70
CA GLU A 36 -4.54 9.98 -19.94
C GLU A 36 -3.59 9.81 -21.14
N LYS A 37 -2.62 10.71 -21.27
CA LYS A 37 -1.59 10.66 -22.34
C LYS A 37 -0.72 9.41 -22.24
N LEU A 38 -0.36 9.00 -21.03
CA LEU A 38 0.41 7.79 -20.80
C LEU A 38 -0.38 6.53 -21.16
N TYR A 39 -1.66 6.49 -20.82
CA TYR A 39 -2.51 5.30 -21.00
C TYR A 39 -3.17 5.22 -22.38
N SER A 40 -3.19 6.33 -23.13
CA SER A 40 -3.56 6.36 -24.55
C SER A 40 -2.45 5.83 -25.47
N GLY A 41 -1.20 5.83 -24.98
CA GLY A 41 -0.01 5.46 -25.75
C GLY A 41 0.60 6.62 -26.53
N GLU A 42 0.20 7.87 -26.22
CA GLU A 42 0.87 9.07 -26.75
C GLU A 42 2.31 9.18 -26.26
N ILE A 43 2.56 8.80 -25.01
CA ILE A 43 3.89 8.76 -24.40
C ILE A 43 4.51 7.39 -24.67
N LYS A 44 5.65 7.39 -25.38
CA LYS A 44 6.31 6.16 -25.83
C LYS A 44 7.54 5.79 -25.03
N THR A 45 8.19 6.76 -24.39
CA THR A 45 9.42 6.50 -23.63
C THR A 45 9.37 7.10 -22.22
N GLU A 46 10.25 6.61 -21.34
CA GLU A 46 10.36 7.14 -19.98
C GLU A 46 10.83 8.60 -20.00
N GLU A 47 11.71 8.97 -20.94
CA GLU A 47 12.18 10.35 -21.11
C GLU A 47 11.02 11.29 -21.47
N GLU A 48 10.14 10.89 -22.39
CA GLU A 48 8.93 11.64 -22.73
C GLU A 48 8.00 11.77 -21.52
N LEU A 49 7.86 10.70 -20.74
CA LEU A 49 7.06 10.69 -19.51
C LEU A 49 7.59 11.71 -18.48
N TYR A 50 8.90 11.67 -18.19
CA TYR A 50 9.52 12.59 -17.23
C TYR A 50 9.44 14.04 -17.69
N LYS A 51 9.71 14.31 -18.97
CA LYS A 51 9.64 15.66 -19.54
C LYS A 51 8.24 16.26 -19.39
N LEU A 52 7.21 15.52 -19.79
CA LEU A 52 5.83 15.99 -19.68
C LEU A 52 5.41 16.16 -18.21
N ALA A 53 5.88 15.29 -17.30
CA ALA A 53 5.61 15.45 -15.88
C ALA A 53 6.20 16.74 -15.33
N GLU A 54 7.44 17.06 -15.70
CA GLU A 54 8.12 18.30 -15.31
C GLU A 54 7.37 19.54 -15.81
N GLU A 55 6.98 19.56 -17.08
CA GLU A 55 6.16 20.63 -17.68
C GLU A 55 4.83 20.84 -16.93
N LEU A 56 4.22 19.75 -16.46
CA LEU A 56 2.98 19.80 -15.69
C LEU A 56 3.21 20.05 -14.18
N GLY A 57 4.46 20.02 -13.69
CA GLY A 57 4.75 20.08 -12.26
C GLY A 57 4.21 18.86 -11.49
N VAL A 58 4.17 17.70 -12.13
CA VAL A 58 3.79 16.41 -11.54
C VAL A 58 5.04 15.62 -11.20
N LYS A 59 5.22 15.26 -9.92
CA LYS A 59 6.30 14.39 -9.49
C LYS A 59 5.94 12.93 -9.77
N ILE A 60 6.85 12.22 -10.44
CA ILE A 60 6.73 10.79 -10.72
C ILE A 60 7.64 9.99 -9.79
N ILE A 61 7.14 8.87 -9.29
CA ILE A 61 7.93 7.82 -8.64
C ILE A 61 7.65 6.52 -9.39
N ILE A 62 8.70 5.88 -9.91
CA ILE A 62 8.63 4.58 -10.58
C ILE A 62 9.34 3.56 -9.70
N GLU A 63 8.68 2.45 -9.44
CA GLU A 63 9.19 1.29 -8.72
C GLU A 63 9.04 0.06 -9.62
N ASP A 64 10.04 -0.81 -9.66
CA ASP A 64 10.09 -1.99 -10.55
C ASP A 64 10.20 -3.32 -9.78
N ASP A 65 9.80 -3.33 -8.51
CA ASP A 65 9.94 -4.45 -7.57
C ASP A 65 8.60 -5.09 -7.19
N ARG A 66 7.52 -4.70 -7.87
CA ARG A 66 6.19 -5.10 -7.43
C ARG A 66 5.78 -6.48 -7.93
N GLU A 67 5.55 -7.39 -6.99
CA GLU A 67 4.84 -8.64 -7.26
C GLU A 67 3.37 -8.35 -7.65
N LYS A 68 3.03 -8.59 -8.92
CA LYS A 68 1.65 -8.47 -9.44
C LYS A 68 0.96 -9.80 -9.63
N VAL A 69 1.75 -10.84 -9.87
CA VAL A 69 1.27 -12.20 -10.08
C VAL A 69 1.97 -13.13 -9.11
N ARG A 70 1.26 -14.16 -8.66
CA ARG A 70 1.77 -15.15 -7.71
C ARG A 70 1.02 -16.47 -7.82
N LYS A 71 1.60 -17.52 -7.26
CA LYS A 71 0.86 -18.75 -6.92
C LYS A 71 0.29 -18.61 -5.52
N ILE A 72 -1.02 -18.74 -5.37
CA ILE A 72 -1.65 -18.77 -4.04
C ILE A 72 -1.79 -20.20 -3.51
N SER A 73 -1.63 -21.19 -4.39
CA SER A 73 -1.49 -22.61 -4.09
C SER A 73 -0.76 -23.31 -5.25
N ASP A 74 -0.51 -24.62 -5.13
CA ASP A 74 0.00 -25.45 -6.24
C ASP A 74 -0.98 -25.60 -7.41
N THR A 75 -2.22 -25.14 -7.25
CA THR A 75 -3.34 -25.34 -8.17
C THR A 75 -3.94 -24.02 -8.69
N VAL A 76 -3.66 -22.89 -8.04
CA VAL A 76 -4.25 -21.59 -8.36
C VAL A 76 -3.18 -20.50 -8.50
N VAL A 77 -3.26 -19.77 -9.61
CA VAL A 77 -2.51 -18.53 -9.84
C VAL A 77 -3.39 -17.31 -9.66
N CYS A 78 -2.82 -16.21 -9.19
CA CYS A 78 -3.50 -14.93 -8.98
C CYS A 78 -2.71 -13.81 -9.63
N GLY A 79 -3.41 -12.84 -10.23
CA GLY A 79 -2.84 -11.58 -10.71
C GLY A 79 -3.68 -10.40 -10.26
N GLU A 80 -3.03 -9.28 -9.95
CA GLU A 80 -3.67 -8.07 -9.46
C GLU A 80 -3.20 -6.83 -10.22
N VAL A 81 -4.14 -6.00 -10.63
CA VAL A 81 -3.89 -4.59 -10.91
C VAL A 81 -4.60 -3.71 -9.88
N ARG A 82 -3.95 -2.63 -9.44
CA ARG A 82 -4.55 -1.65 -8.54
C ARG A 82 -4.39 -0.23 -9.06
N SER A 83 -5.36 0.62 -8.72
CA SER A 83 -5.25 2.07 -8.81
C SER A 83 -5.30 2.62 -7.39
N LEU A 84 -4.34 3.51 -7.09
CA LEU A 84 -4.22 4.19 -5.81
C LEU A 84 -4.67 5.65 -6.01
N GLY A 85 -5.97 5.89 -5.89
CA GLY A 85 -6.57 7.23 -5.86
C GLY A 85 -7.24 7.48 -4.51
N VAL A 86 -8.25 8.37 -4.49
CA VAL A 86 -9.12 8.56 -3.32
C VAL A 86 -9.77 7.24 -2.91
N ASP A 87 -10.24 6.47 -3.90
CA ASP A 87 -10.69 5.10 -3.71
C ASP A 87 -9.62 4.10 -4.13
N ALA A 88 -9.36 3.12 -3.25
CA ALA A 88 -8.50 2.00 -3.56
C ALA A 88 -9.28 0.99 -4.41
N LYS A 89 -9.01 0.98 -5.73
CA LYS A 89 -9.60 0.04 -6.68
C LYS A 89 -8.62 -1.07 -6.99
N ARG A 90 -9.04 -2.31 -6.81
CA ARG A 90 -8.27 -3.49 -7.21
C ARG A 90 -9.11 -4.35 -8.12
N ARG A 91 -8.45 -4.95 -9.09
CA ARG A 91 -9.03 -5.97 -9.94
C ARG A 91 -8.10 -7.16 -9.94
N ARG A 92 -8.63 -8.30 -9.53
CA ARG A 92 -7.91 -9.58 -9.44
C ARG A 92 -8.44 -10.56 -10.47
N VAL A 93 -7.53 -11.37 -10.98
CA VAL A 93 -7.84 -12.57 -11.75
C VAL A 93 -7.24 -13.75 -11.02
N TYR A 94 -8.05 -14.78 -10.81
CA TYR A 94 -7.65 -16.07 -10.27
C TYR A 94 -7.87 -17.11 -11.37
N ALA A 95 -6.95 -18.05 -11.51
CA ALA A 95 -7.11 -19.10 -12.51
C ALA A 95 -6.55 -20.43 -12.02
N THR A 96 -7.25 -21.49 -12.41
CA THR A 96 -6.87 -22.90 -12.28
C THR A 96 -7.09 -23.56 -13.65
N LYS A 97 -6.71 -24.84 -13.80
CA LYS A 97 -7.07 -25.63 -14.97
C LYS A 97 -8.57 -25.51 -15.27
N GLY A 98 -8.93 -25.01 -16.45
CA GLY A 98 -10.30 -24.97 -16.95
C GLY A 98 -11.24 -23.94 -16.31
N LYS A 99 -10.78 -23.11 -15.37
CA LYS A 99 -11.63 -22.19 -14.62
C LYS A 99 -10.90 -20.91 -14.21
N CYS A 100 -11.62 -19.80 -14.22
CA CYS A 100 -11.10 -18.46 -13.91
C CYS A 100 -12.14 -17.67 -13.11
N ALA A 101 -11.70 -16.84 -12.17
CA ALA A 101 -12.52 -15.83 -11.52
C ALA A 101 -11.92 -14.43 -11.73
N ILE A 102 -12.77 -13.43 -11.92
CA ILE A 102 -12.38 -12.01 -11.97
C ILE A 102 -13.14 -11.28 -10.88
N ILE A 103 -12.42 -10.59 -10.01
CA ILE A 103 -12.99 -9.93 -8.84
C ILE A 103 -12.57 -8.47 -8.82
N ASP A 104 -13.57 -7.58 -8.76
CA ASP A 104 -13.38 -6.15 -8.58
C ASP A 104 -13.62 -5.80 -7.10
N ILE A 105 -12.66 -5.11 -6.50
CA ILE A 105 -12.66 -4.72 -5.09
C ILE A 105 -12.55 -3.19 -5.02
N LEU A 106 -13.49 -2.56 -4.33
CA LEU A 106 -13.51 -1.13 -4.03
C LEU A 106 -13.47 -0.97 -2.50
N ASN A 107 -12.43 -0.33 -1.96
CA ASN A 107 -12.34 0.00 -0.53
C ASN A 107 -12.64 -1.20 0.41
N ASP A 108 -12.08 -2.37 0.10
CA ASP A 108 -12.29 -3.63 0.85
C ASP A 108 -13.68 -4.24 0.75
N THR A 109 -14.45 -3.82 -0.26
CA THR A 109 -15.73 -4.42 -0.61
C THR A 109 -15.64 -5.03 -2.01
N ILE A 110 -16.04 -6.29 -2.14
CA ILE A 110 -16.20 -6.92 -3.46
C ILE A 110 -17.41 -6.27 -4.14
N THR A 111 -17.18 -5.64 -5.29
CA THR A 111 -18.23 -4.97 -6.06
C THR A 111 -18.65 -5.77 -7.29
N LYS A 112 -17.81 -6.70 -7.73
CA LYS A 112 -18.11 -7.58 -8.85
C LYS A 112 -17.34 -8.88 -8.73
N GLU A 113 -18.03 -9.98 -9.05
CA GLU A 113 -17.44 -11.30 -9.17
C GLU A 113 -17.93 -11.94 -10.48
N ILE A 114 -17.01 -12.44 -11.28
CA ILE A 114 -17.31 -13.18 -12.51
C ILE A 114 -16.55 -14.49 -12.46
N ILE A 115 -17.26 -15.61 -12.58
CA ILE A 115 -16.66 -16.94 -12.75
C ILE A 115 -16.81 -17.36 -14.21
N LYS A 116 -15.75 -17.93 -14.77
CA LYS A 116 -15.69 -18.44 -16.14
C LYS A 116 -15.12 -19.85 -16.14
N GLU A 117 -15.69 -20.69 -16.98
CA GLU A 117 -15.23 -22.07 -17.20
C GLU A 117 -14.84 -22.28 -18.66
N GLY A 118 -14.10 -23.35 -18.92
CA GLY A 118 -13.58 -23.67 -20.25
C GLY A 118 -12.19 -23.08 -20.46
N PHE A 119 -12.02 -22.26 -21.50
CA PHE A 119 -10.74 -21.62 -21.76
C PHE A 119 -10.89 -20.17 -22.20
N GLY A 120 -9.86 -19.37 -21.96
CA GLY A 120 -9.82 -18.00 -22.42
C GLY A 120 -8.61 -17.23 -21.94
N LEU A 121 -8.57 -15.96 -22.33
CA LEU A 121 -7.59 -14.98 -21.89
C LEU A 121 -8.27 -13.87 -21.09
N VAL A 122 -7.59 -13.43 -20.05
CA VAL A 122 -7.91 -12.24 -19.25
C VAL A 122 -6.69 -11.34 -19.28
N ILE A 123 -6.86 -10.13 -19.81
CA ILE A 123 -5.79 -9.14 -19.91
C ILE A 123 -6.20 -7.89 -19.13
N PHE A 124 -5.40 -7.55 -18.14
CA PHE A 124 -5.47 -6.27 -17.43
C PHE A 124 -4.33 -5.38 -17.89
N GLY A 125 -4.59 -4.09 -17.97
CA GLY A 125 -3.66 -3.11 -18.49
C GLY A 125 -4.34 -1.78 -18.72
N ASN A 126 -3.55 -0.74 -18.95
CA ASN A 126 -4.07 0.45 -19.61
C ASN A 126 -4.61 0.09 -21.01
N LYS A 127 -5.47 0.94 -21.55
CA LYS A 127 -6.20 0.68 -22.81
C LYS A 127 -5.23 0.36 -23.96
N PHE A 128 -4.14 1.11 -24.08
CA PHE A 128 -3.14 0.91 -25.13
C PHE A 128 -2.47 -0.46 -25.05
N LEU A 129 -1.86 -0.80 -23.91
CA LEU A 129 -1.17 -2.07 -23.75
C LEU A 129 -2.09 -3.28 -23.87
N LYS A 130 -3.31 -3.16 -23.32
CA LYS A 130 -4.31 -4.21 -23.42
C LYS A 130 -4.62 -4.51 -24.89
N ASN A 131 -4.89 -3.48 -25.69
CA ASN A 131 -5.20 -3.65 -27.11
C ASN A 131 -4.03 -4.27 -27.88
N ARG A 132 -2.80 -3.84 -27.60
CA ARG A 132 -1.58 -4.41 -28.21
C ARG A 132 -1.39 -5.88 -27.86
N ALA A 133 -1.53 -6.24 -26.58
CA ALA A 133 -1.44 -7.63 -26.15
C ALA A 133 -2.55 -8.50 -26.76
N GLU A 134 -3.78 -7.99 -26.85
CA GLU A 134 -4.91 -8.67 -27.49
C GLU A 134 -4.67 -8.89 -28.99
N GLU A 135 -4.10 -7.92 -29.69
CA GLU A 135 -3.77 -8.01 -31.12
C GLU A 135 -2.73 -9.10 -31.39
N GLU A 136 -1.61 -9.08 -30.66
CA GLU A 136 -0.53 -10.06 -30.78
C GLU A 136 -1.00 -11.49 -30.46
N LEU A 137 -1.88 -11.65 -29.45
CA LEU A 137 -2.36 -12.95 -29.02
C LEU A 137 -3.55 -13.46 -29.84
N ARG A 138 -4.25 -12.63 -30.61
CA ARG A 138 -5.55 -12.96 -31.23
C ARG A 138 -5.58 -14.29 -31.98
N ASN A 139 -4.55 -14.55 -32.79
CA ASN A 139 -4.49 -15.76 -33.61
C ASN A 139 -3.91 -16.95 -32.83
N LYS A 140 -2.86 -16.71 -32.03
CA LYS A 140 -2.17 -17.74 -31.25
C LYS A 140 -3.06 -18.30 -30.13
N ALA A 141 -3.84 -17.44 -29.46
CA ALA A 141 -4.71 -17.79 -28.34
C ALA A 141 -5.75 -18.87 -28.68
N LYS A 142 -6.18 -18.97 -29.95
CA LYS A 142 -7.10 -20.01 -30.42
C LYS A 142 -6.49 -21.41 -30.34
N LEU A 143 -5.17 -21.50 -30.44
CA LEU A 143 -4.42 -22.75 -30.40
C LEU A 143 -3.98 -23.13 -28.98
N PHE A 144 -4.02 -22.19 -28.03
CA PHE A 144 -3.58 -22.43 -26.65
C PHE A 144 -4.19 -23.67 -26.00
N PRO A 145 -5.49 -24.01 -26.17
CA PRO A 145 -6.06 -25.23 -25.60
C PRO A 145 -5.42 -26.54 -26.08
N MET A 146 -4.70 -26.51 -27.19
CA MET A 146 -3.99 -27.64 -27.79
C MET A 146 -2.48 -27.63 -27.51
N MET A 147 -1.95 -26.53 -26.96
CA MET A 147 -0.52 -26.38 -26.70
C MET A 147 -0.12 -26.92 -25.32
N PRO A 148 1.12 -27.43 -25.17
CA PRO A 148 1.73 -27.62 -23.86
C PRO A 148 1.79 -26.30 -23.07
N ILE A 149 1.64 -26.37 -21.75
CA ILE A 149 1.57 -25.17 -20.89
C ILE A 149 2.85 -24.32 -20.98
N GLN A 150 4.00 -24.96 -21.15
CA GLN A 150 5.30 -24.29 -21.30
C GLN A 150 5.38 -23.46 -22.58
N GLN A 151 4.73 -23.90 -23.66
CA GLN A 151 4.68 -23.10 -24.89
C GLN A 151 3.81 -21.85 -24.68
N ILE A 152 2.71 -21.97 -23.93
CA ILE A 152 1.86 -20.82 -23.58
C ILE A 152 2.63 -19.83 -22.68
N GLU A 153 3.44 -20.33 -21.75
CA GLU A 153 4.36 -19.47 -20.99
C GLU A 153 5.30 -18.72 -21.92
N SER A 154 5.95 -19.38 -22.87
CA SER A 154 6.83 -18.73 -23.85
C SER A 154 6.12 -17.67 -24.68
N GLU A 155 4.88 -17.94 -25.11
CA GLU A 155 4.06 -16.96 -25.83
C GLU A 155 3.75 -15.73 -24.98
N ILE A 156 3.40 -15.92 -23.71
CA ILE A 156 3.17 -14.80 -22.79
C ILE A 156 4.47 -14.03 -22.50
N ARG A 157 5.63 -14.71 -22.38
CA ARG A 157 6.95 -14.04 -22.27
C ARG A 157 7.21 -13.12 -23.44
N GLU A 158 6.96 -13.62 -24.66
CA GLU A 158 7.17 -12.85 -25.89
C GLU A 158 6.37 -11.53 -25.89
N ILE A 159 5.16 -11.53 -25.33
CA ILE A 159 4.36 -10.30 -25.20
C ILE A 159 5.02 -9.29 -24.27
N PHE A 160 5.53 -9.72 -23.11
CA PHE A 160 6.25 -8.81 -22.22
C PHE A 160 7.52 -8.27 -22.88
N GLU A 161 8.29 -9.12 -23.57
CA GLU A 161 9.49 -8.71 -24.31
C GLU A 161 9.18 -7.68 -25.40
N LYS A 162 8.05 -7.83 -26.11
CA LYS A 162 7.61 -6.89 -27.15
C LYS A 162 7.07 -5.57 -26.60
N LEU A 163 6.55 -5.56 -25.37
CA LEU A 163 5.89 -4.39 -24.79
C LEU A 163 6.74 -3.65 -23.74
N LYS A 164 7.91 -4.18 -23.37
CA LYS A 164 8.82 -3.57 -22.38
C LYS A 164 9.39 -2.19 -22.77
N TRP A 165 9.23 -1.77 -24.03
CA TRP A 165 9.58 -0.42 -24.45
C TRP A 165 8.63 0.63 -23.87
N HIS A 166 7.39 0.26 -23.54
CA HIS A 166 6.39 1.21 -23.08
C HIS A 166 6.65 1.62 -21.63
N PRO A 167 6.49 2.91 -21.25
CA PRO A 167 6.96 3.40 -19.95
C PRO A 167 6.21 2.80 -18.74
N THR A 168 5.04 2.21 -18.98
CA THR A 168 4.24 1.55 -17.93
C THR A 168 4.54 0.06 -17.74
N VAL A 169 5.50 -0.50 -18.47
CA VAL A 169 5.90 -1.91 -18.37
C VAL A 169 7.31 -1.97 -17.80
N SER A 170 7.51 -2.81 -16.79
CA SER A 170 8.85 -3.05 -16.26
C SER A 170 9.71 -3.84 -17.26
N LYS A 171 11.03 -3.72 -17.12
CA LYS A 171 11.99 -4.58 -17.81
C LYS A 171 11.92 -6.02 -17.32
N GLU A 172 11.46 -6.23 -16.09
CA GLU A 172 11.31 -7.54 -15.47
C GLU A 172 9.83 -7.92 -15.31
N TYR A 173 9.58 -9.22 -15.36
CA TYR A 173 8.24 -9.77 -15.23
C TYR A 173 8.30 -11.16 -14.60
N ASP A 174 7.19 -11.52 -13.97
CA ASP A 174 6.98 -12.82 -13.36
C ASP A 174 5.99 -13.62 -14.19
N ILE A 175 6.23 -14.93 -14.28
CA ILE A 175 5.30 -15.88 -14.91
C ILE A 175 5.18 -17.11 -14.06
N TYR A 176 3.93 -17.52 -13.83
CA TYR A 176 3.57 -18.71 -13.09
C TYR A 176 2.57 -19.54 -13.86
N SER A 177 2.65 -20.86 -13.69
CA SER A 177 1.69 -21.79 -14.28
C SER A 177 1.29 -22.90 -13.32
N VAL A 178 0.09 -23.43 -13.54
CA VAL A 178 -0.51 -24.55 -12.81
C VAL A 178 -1.24 -25.46 -13.81
N ASN A 179 -1.13 -26.77 -13.64
CA ASN A 179 -1.73 -27.76 -14.56
C ASN A 179 -2.77 -28.67 -13.87
N LYS A 180 -3.01 -28.45 -12.58
CA LYS A 180 -3.97 -29.17 -11.75
C LYS A 180 -5.28 -28.39 -11.64
N TYR A 181 -6.38 -29.11 -11.47
CA TYR A 181 -7.70 -28.53 -11.21
C TYR A 181 -7.88 -28.36 -9.70
N GLU A 182 -8.25 -27.15 -9.27
CA GLU A 182 -8.68 -26.88 -7.90
C GLU A 182 -10.17 -27.19 -7.71
N LYS A 183 -10.48 -28.13 -6.82
CA LYS A 183 -11.87 -28.51 -6.51
C LYS A 183 -12.59 -27.44 -5.69
N ASN A 184 -11.87 -26.79 -4.79
CA ASN A 184 -12.41 -25.80 -3.86
C ASN A 184 -12.01 -24.37 -4.30
N PHE A 185 -12.09 -24.09 -5.61
CA PHE A 185 -11.54 -22.89 -6.21
C PHE A 185 -12.06 -21.60 -5.57
N GLU A 186 -13.37 -21.54 -5.34
CA GLU A 186 -14.04 -20.42 -4.69
C GLU A 186 -13.62 -20.25 -3.22
N GLU A 187 -13.35 -21.34 -2.49
CA GLU A 187 -12.88 -21.26 -1.10
C GLU A 187 -11.46 -20.72 -1.01
N VAL A 188 -10.58 -21.17 -1.93
CA VAL A 188 -9.21 -20.65 -2.04
C VAL A 188 -9.22 -19.15 -2.32
N ILE A 189 -10.09 -18.70 -3.22
CA ILE A 189 -10.27 -17.26 -3.52
C ILE A 189 -10.78 -16.50 -2.30
N LYS A 190 -11.83 -17.01 -1.63
CA LYS A 190 -12.39 -16.37 -0.44
C LYS A 190 -11.35 -16.21 0.67
N LYS A 191 -10.50 -17.23 0.87
CA LYS A 191 -9.39 -17.17 1.82
C LYS A 191 -8.38 -16.08 1.45
N ASP A 192 -7.89 -16.05 0.22
CA ASP A 192 -6.91 -15.05 -0.24
C ASP A 192 -7.44 -13.60 -0.17
N ILE A 193 -8.74 -13.41 -0.36
CA ILE A 193 -9.39 -12.10 -0.18
C ILE A 193 -9.57 -11.77 1.31
N GLY A 194 -9.96 -12.75 2.13
CA GLY A 194 -10.04 -12.59 3.59
C GLY A 194 -8.71 -12.15 4.19
N ASP A 195 -7.63 -12.86 3.83
CA ASP A 195 -6.26 -12.53 4.26
C ASP A 195 -5.86 -11.09 3.86
N LEU A 196 -6.25 -10.64 2.66
CA LEU A 196 -6.03 -9.26 2.22
C LEU A 196 -6.76 -8.24 3.12
N PHE A 197 -8.03 -8.49 3.43
CA PHE A 197 -8.85 -7.56 4.21
C PHE A 197 -8.36 -7.50 5.66
N GLU A 198 -8.03 -8.63 6.27
CA GLU A 198 -7.42 -8.68 7.61
C GLU A 198 -6.09 -7.92 7.65
N TYR A 199 -5.23 -8.12 6.66
CA TYR A 199 -3.96 -7.41 6.56
C TYR A 199 -4.18 -5.89 6.48
N ARG A 200 -5.14 -5.44 5.66
CA ARG A 200 -5.45 -4.02 5.51
C ARG A 200 -6.05 -3.40 6.77
N GLU A 201 -6.87 -4.14 7.50
CA GLU A 201 -7.44 -3.65 8.76
C GLU A 201 -6.35 -3.48 9.83
N LYS A 202 -5.41 -4.44 9.92
CA LYS A 202 -4.23 -4.31 10.79
C LYS A 202 -3.40 -3.07 10.44
N LEU A 203 -3.16 -2.82 9.16
CA LEU A 203 -2.43 -1.63 8.70
C LEU A 203 -3.16 -0.33 9.08
N ARG A 204 -4.49 -0.27 8.93
CA ARG A 204 -5.29 0.91 9.32
C ARG A 204 -5.16 1.18 10.81
N GLN A 205 -5.26 0.13 11.63
CA GLN A 205 -5.10 0.26 13.08
C GLN A 205 -3.70 0.77 13.44
N GLN A 206 -2.65 0.22 12.82
CA GLN A 206 -1.28 0.70 13.02
C GLN A 206 -1.10 2.17 12.64
N LEU A 207 -1.72 2.64 11.56
CA LEU A 207 -1.66 4.05 11.16
C LEU A 207 -2.39 4.97 12.15
N ILE A 208 -3.54 4.53 12.67
CA ILE A 208 -4.28 5.27 13.72
C ILE A 208 -3.42 5.38 14.98
N ASP A 209 -2.86 4.25 15.41
CA ASP A 209 -2.03 4.17 16.61
C ASP A 209 -0.76 5.02 16.48
N PHE A 210 -0.11 4.99 15.31
CA PHE A 210 1.01 5.87 14.99
C PHE A 210 0.60 7.35 15.03
N GLY A 211 -0.57 7.70 14.50
CA GLY A 211 -1.10 9.07 14.55
C GLY A 211 -1.30 9.57 15.98
N LYS A 212 -1.83 8.72 16.87
CA LYS A 212 -1.99 9.04 18.30
C LYS A 212 -0.63 9.26 18.98
N VAL A 213 0.33 8.37 18.72
CA VAL A 213 1.70 8.49 19.22
C VAL A 213 2.35 9.81 18.75
N MET A 214 2.24 10.14 17.47
CA MET A 214 2.79 11.38 16.93
C MET A 214 2.12 12.62 17.53
N SER A 215 0.82 12.56 17.84
CA SER A 215 0.13 13.64 18.55
C SER A 215 0.74 13.90 19.93
N ILE A 216 1.08 12.84 20.68
CA ILE A 216 1.75 12.96 21.98
C ILE A 216 3.15 13.54 21.80
N VAL A 217 3.96 12.99 20.90
CA VAL A 217 5.34 13.44 20.63
C VAL A 217 5.39 14.94 20.29
N ASN A 218 4.45 15.41 19.47
CA ASN A 218 4.37 16.81 19.07
C ASN A 218 3.94 17.75 20.20
N LYS A 219 3.33 17.22 21.27
CA LYS A 219 2.87 17.97 22.44
C LYS A 219 3.84 17.93 23.62
N ILE A 220 4.94 17.17 23.54
CA ILE A 220 5.95 17.12 24.61
C ILE A 220 6.48 18.53 24.88
N VAL A 221 6.32 18.97 26.13
CA VAL A 221 6.72 20.29 26.57
C VAL A 221 8.24 20.35 26.62
N LYS A 222 8.81 21.33 25.89
CA LYS A 222 10.25 21.59 25.92
C LYS A 222 10.62 22.84 26.71
N ASN A 223 9.65 23.75 26.87
CA ASN A 223 9.82 25.00 27.60
C ASN A 223 8.50 25.42 28.23
N GLY A 224 8.52 25.90 29.47
CA GLY A 224 7.37 26.50 30.13
C GLY A 224 7.29 26.22 31.64
N GLU A 225 6.58 27.08 32.37
CA GLU A 225 6.18 26.83 33.74
C GLU A 225 5.03 25.84 33.75
N ILE A 226 5.22 24.69 34.40
CA ILE A 226 4.35 23.51 34.21
C ILE A 226 3.48 23.20 35.42
N GLY A 227 3.80 23.71 36.59
CA GLY A 227 3.03 23.45 37.81
C GLY A 227 3.72 23.90 39.09
N VAL A 228 3.13 23.51 40.22
CA VAL A 228 3.57 23.88 41.57
C VAL A 228 3.64 22.64 42.45
N ILE A 229 4.64 22.56 43.32
CA ILE A 229 4.72 21.52 44.34
C ILE A 229 3.68 21.77 45.44
N LYS A 230 2.85 20.77 45.74
CA LYS A 230 1.92 20.75 46.87
C LYS A 230 1.92 19.35 47.49
N ASP A 231 1.99 19.28 48.81
CA ASP A 231 2.01 18.02 49.58
C ASP A 231 3.09 17.05 49.06
N GLY A 232 4.26 17.59 48.70
CA GLY A 232 5.39 16.83 48.17
C GLY A 232 5.21 16.28 46.74
N LYS A 233 4.14 16.66 46.02
CA LYS A 233 3.86 16.22 44.64
C LYS A 233 3.76 17.40 43.69
N LEU A 234 4.03 17.17 42.41
CA LEU A 234 3.87 18.20 41.39
C LEU A 234 2.43 18.22 40.89
N HIS A 235 1.75 19.33 41.12
CA HIS A 235 0.42 19.63 40.58
C HIS A 235 0.58 20.44 39.30
N LEU A 236 0.23 19.84 38.17
CA LEU A 236 0.35 20.46 36.85
C LEU A 236 -0.71 21.54 36.64
N TYR A 237 -0.35 22.62 35.94
CA TYR A 237 -1.32 23.62 35.49
C TYR A 237 -2.32 23.04 34.48
N ASP A 238 -3.40 23.77 34.24
CA ASP A 238 -4.55 23.25 33.49
C ASP A 238 -4.21 22.92 32.03
N GLU A 239 -3.25 23.63 31.44
CA GLU A 239 -2.76 23.47 30.08
C GLU A 239 -1.89 22.23 29.89
N TYR A 240 -1.43 21.59 30.97
CA TYR A 240 -0.51 20.45 30.91
C TYR A 240 -1.12 19.18 31.48
N ILE A 241 -0.68 18.04 30.97
CA ILE A 241 -0.93 16.72 31.56
C ILE A 241 0.36 15.91 31.50
N ALA A 242 0.49 14.96 32.42
CA ALA A 242 1.54 13.97 32.38
C ALA A 242 1.02 12.67 31.78
N VAL A 243 1.86 11.99 31.01
CA VAL A 243 1.63 10.63 30.52
C VAL A 243 2.71 9.69 31.03
N ASP A 244 2.36 8.42 31.25
CA ASP A 244 3.29 7.39 31.73
C ASP A 244 4.27 6.90 30.65
N LYS A 245 3.87 6.96 29.38
CA LYS A 245 4.70 6.52 28.24
C LYS A 245 4.21 7.10 26.92
N ILE A 246 5.01 6.95 25.87
CA ILE A 246 4.63 7.30 24.50
C ILE A 246 3.99 6.06 23.86
N ASP A 247 2.67 5.96 23.95
CA ASP A 247 1.89 4.90 23.32
C ASP A 247 0.53 5.42 22.82
N PRO A 248 -0.24 4.65 22.05
CA PRO A 248 -1.51 5.12 21.49
C PRO A 248 -2.58 5.47 22.53
N ASN A 249 -2.56 4.88 23.73
CA ASN A 249 -3.53 5.11 24.79
C ASN A 249 -2.82 5.15 26.17
N PRO A 250 -2.05 6.22 26.45
CA PRO A 250 -1.30 6.31 27.70
C PRO A 250 -2.24 6.64 28.88
N ASN A 251 -1.80 6.32 30.09
CA ASN A 251 -2.47 6.83 31.28
C ASN A 251 -2.14 8.31 31.46
N THR A 252 -3.12 9.11 31.88
CA THR A 252 -2.95 10.55 32.05
C THR A 252 -3.08 10.96 33.51
N PHE A 253 -2.25 11.92 33.91
CA PHE A 253 -2.13 12.36 35.30
C PHE A 253 -2.08 13.89 35.38
N LYS A 254 -2.72 14.44 36.41
CA LYS A 254 -2.64 15.86 36.77
C LYS A 254 -1.75 16.15 37.97
N ILE A 255 -1.51 15.12 38.78
CA ILE A 255 -0.67 15.17 39.96
C ILE A 255 0.29 14.00 39.82
N ILE A 256 1.59 14.30 39.86
CA ILE A 256 2.65 13.30 39.65
C ILE A 256 3.71 13.36 40.73
N GLU A 257 4.40 12.23 40.91
CA GLU A 257 5.55 12.14 41.79
C GLU A 257 6.80 12.68 41.10
N VAL A 258 7.60 13.39 41.88
CA VAL A 258 8.83 14.05 41.44
C VAL A 258 9.94 13.82 42.46
N LYS A 259 11.19 13.75 41.99
CA LYS A 259 12.39 13.53 42.79
C LYS A 259 13.31 14.73 42.63
N GLY A 260 14.01 15.13 43.68
CA GLY A 260 14.92 16.27 43.65
C GLY A 260 14.87 17.08 44.93
N ASN A 261 15.55 18.23 44.93
CA ASN A 261 15.55 19.16 46.05
C ASN A 261 14.52 20.27 45.79
N PHE A 262 13.36 20.17 46.44
CA PHE A 262 12.26 21.12 46.30
C PHE A 262 11.50 21.27 47.62
N LYS A 263 10.65 22.29 47.71
CA LYS A 263 9.76 22.58 48.84
C LYS A 263 8.34 22.82 48.35
N ASP A 264 7.36 22.61 49.23
CA ASP A 264 5.98 22.97 48.94
C ASP A 264 5.86 24.47 48.60
N GLY A 265 5.12 24.77 47.53
CA GLY A 265 4.99 26.11 46.96
C GLY A 265 5.98 26.41 45.82
N ASP A 266 7.01 25.60 45.61
CA ASP A 266 7.96 25.79 44.51
C ASP A 266 7.27 25.63 43.15
N VAL A 267 7.57 26.55 42.23
CA VAL A 267 7.11 26.48 40.84
C VAL A 267 8.12 25.68 40.03
N ILE A 268 7.63 24.70 39.27
CA ILE A 268 8.47 23.87 38.40
C ILE A 268 8.39 24.39 36.97
N VAL A 269 9.55 24.48 36.33
CA VAL A 269 9.72 24.91 34.93
C VAL A 269 10.47 23.85 34.15
N ILE A 270 10.13 23.69 32.87
CA ILE A 270 10.94 22.98 31.88
C ILE A 270 11.67 24.03 31.04
N GLU A 271 12.97 23.87 30.86
CA GLU A 271 13.81 24.68 29.97
C GLU A 271 14.69 23.77 29.12
N ASN A 272 14.56 23.86 27.79
CA ASN A 272 15.25 22.99 26.83
C ASN A 272 15.10 21.48 27.11
N GLY A 273 13.98 21.08 27.73
CA GLY A 273 13.70 19.69 28.11
C GLY A 273 14.18 19.29 29.51
N ASP A 274 14.93 20.13 30.21
CA ASP A 274 15.33 19.90 31.60
C ASP A 274 14.32 20.52 32.58
N MET A 275 13.89 19.74 33.57
CA MET A 275 12.93 20.17 34.58
C MET A 275 13.66 20.62 35.86
N LYS A 276 13.30 21.80 36.38
CA LYS A 276 13.96 22.41 37.55
C LYS A 276 13.02 23.32 38.35
N VAL A 277 13.43 23.68 39.56
CA VAL A 277 12.74 24.70 40.37
C VAL A 277 13.02 26.09 39.78
N LYS A 278 11.95 26.83 39.48
CA LYS A 278 12.02 28.16 38.85
C LYS A 278 12.90 29.12 39.67
N GLY A 279 13.82 29.80 38.99
CA GLY A 279 14.74 30.76 39.62
C GLY A 279 15.92 30.12 40.35
N THR A 280 16.11 28.81 40.20
CA THR A 280 17.25 28.06 40.76
C THR A 280 17.84 27.13 39.70
N ASP A 281 18.97 26.51 40.02
CA ASP A 281 19.58 25.42 39.23
C ASP A 281 19.25 24.03 39.82
N GLU A 282 18.33 23.95 40.78
CA GLU A 282 17.92 22.70 41.43
C GLU A 282 17.08 21.86 40.47
N ARG A 283 17.62 20.72 40.03
CA ARG A 283 16.97 19.81 39.09
C ARG A 283 15.87 19.00 39.77
N VAL A 284 14.78 18.80 39.03
CA VAL A 284 13.68 17.92 39.44
C VAL A 284 13.49 16.86 38.36
N GLU A 285 13.33 15.61 38.77
CA GLU A 285 13.17 14.46 37.89
C GLU A 285 11.79 13.81 38.11
N THR A 286 11.28 13.17 37.07
CA THR A 286 10.01 12.45 37.13
C THR A 286 10.03 11.27 36.15
N ASP A 287 9.25 10.24 36.47
CA ASP A 287 9.09 9.06 35.62
C ASP A 287 8.00 9.27 34.54
N TYR A 288 7.43 10.48 34.45
CA TYR A 288 6.35 10.85 33.53
C TYR A 288 6.80 11.82 32.43
N ILE A 289 6.08 11.83 31.31
CA ILE A 289 6.32 12.77 30.20
C ILE A 289 5.25 13.85 30.25
N ILE A 290 5.68 15.12 30.27
CA ILE A 290 4.75 16.25 30.35
C ILE A 290 4.42 16.74 28.94
N ILE A 291 3.13 16.80 28.64
CA ILE A 291 2.61 17.25 27.35
C ILE A 291 1.62 18.40 27.53
N SER A 292 1.53 19.27 26.53
CA SER A 292 0.44 20.25 26.43
C SER A 292 -0.88 19.55 26.06
N LYS A 293 -2.00 20.05 26.58
CA LYS A 293 -3.33 19.56 26.21
C LYS A 293 -3.71 19.90 24.77
#